data_AF-A7SJ17-F1
#
_entry.id   AF-A7SJ17-F1
#
_cell.length_a   1.000
_cell.length_b   1.000
_cell.length_c   1.000
_cell.angle_alpha   90.00
_cell.angle_beta   90.00
_cell.angle_gamma   90.00
#
_symmetry.space_group_name_H-M   'P 1'
#
loop_
_entity.id
_entity.type
_entity.pdbx_description
1 polymer ?
#
loop_
_entity_poly.entity_id
_entity_poly.type
_entity_poly.pdbx_seq_one_letter_code
_entity_poly.pdbx_strand_id
1 'polypeptide(L)'
;MPKKVDLRVVHCSGADEGHSAKELEVHSPTTSGWQSSRYVGLSDNESTQFKARELKSIHLDAEGQFIKLLVHKNYVNRYNLYNQVGLVAVNVIADVPEIVPADPHDPDPVKSQFSGDPIWGKINRPEYVSPLDDLAFDMYQDPETANLIRKLEAKKKEAVRQERYDFAKKLKVVISELYKAGEKLGKYEVEK
;
A
#
# COMPACT_ATOMS: atom_id res chain seq x y z
N MET A 1 35.04 -16.00 23.31
CA MET A 1 34.15 -15.16 24.13
C MET A 1 33.20 -14.41 23.21
N PRO A 2 31.88 -14.42 23.46
CA PRO A 2 30.95 -13.59 22.71
C PRO A 2 31.28 -12.11 22.93
N LYS A 3 31.23 -11.32 21.85
CA LYS A 3 31.46 -9.87 21.85
C LYS A 3 30.22 -9.16 21.31
N LYS A 4 29.95 -7.98 21.85
CA LYS A 4 28.90 -7.10 21.33
C LYS A 4 29.30 -6.66 19.91
N VAL A 5 28.35 -6.73 18.99
CA VAL A 5 28.51 -6.26 17.61
C VAL A 5 27.80 -4.93 17.50
N ASP A 6 28.49 -3.92 16.99
CA ASP A 6 27.92 -2.60 16.76
C ASP A 6 27.05 -2.61 15.51
N LEU A 7 25.94 -1.90 15.57
CA LEU A 7 24.93 -1.82 14.51
C LEU A 7 24.91 -0.39 13.99
N ARG A 8 24.78 -0.23 12.66
CA ARG A 8 24.66 1.08 12.01
C ARG A 8 23.40 1.11 11.15
N VAL A 9 22.57 2.12 11.34
CA VAL A 9 21.41 2.41 10.50
C VAL A 9 21.91 2.92 9.16
N VAL A 10 21.65 2.16 8.10
CA VAL A 10 22.03 2.51 6.72
C VAL A 10 20.98 3.41 6.07
N HIS A 11 19.70 3.17 6.37
CA HIS A 11 18.59 3.94 5.83
C HIS A 11 17.41 3.93 6.81
N CYS A 12 16.66 5.03 6.84
CA CYS A 12 15.38 5.12 7.56
C CYS A 12 14.44 6.01 6.74
N SER A 13 13.26 5.49 6.44
CA SER A 13 12.24 6.18 5.65
C SER A 13 11.42 7.21 6.44
N GLY A 14 11.55 7.25 7.77
CA GLY A 14 10.86 8.23 8.60
C GLY A 14 11.07 8.04 10.11
N ALA A 15 11.06 9.14 10.84
CA ALA A 15 11.17 9.17 12.29
C ALA A 15 10.31 10.30 12.87
N ASP A 16 9.62 10.04 13.97
CA ASP A 16 8.84 11.04 14.71
C ASP A 16 9.76 12.07 15.37
N GLU A 17 9.22 13.24 15.70
CA GLU A 17 10.01 14.30 16.33
C GLU A 17 10.55 13.80 17.68
N GLY A 18 11.87 13.86 17.86
CA GLY A 18 12.53 13.36 19.08
C GLY A 18 12.75 11.85 19.17
N HIS A 19 12.49 11.10 18.09
CA HIS A 19 12.64 9.64 18.05
C HIS A 19 13.42 9.16 16.82
N SER A 20 14.66 9.62 16.67
CA SER A 20 15.47 9.39 15.48
C SER A 20 15.88 7.93 15.31
N ALA A 21 16.05 7.46 14.07
CA ALA A 21 16.56 6.11 13.81
C ALA A 21 17.98 5.89 14.36
N LYS A 22 18.77 6.96 14.49
CA LYS A 22 20.11 6.91 15.11
C LYS A 22 20.07 6.46 16.56
N GLU A 23 18.94 6.58 17.25
CA GLU A 23 18.79 6.10 18.61
C GLU A 23 18.89 4.57 18.74
N LEU A 24 18.72 3.83 17.64
CA LEU A 24 18.99 2.38 17.58
C LEU A 24 20.48 2.03 17.68
N GLU A 25 21.37 2.99 17.43
CA GLU A 25 22.83 2.78 17.53
C GLU A 25 23.34 3.06 18.95
N VAL A 26 22.58 3.80 19.78
CA VAL A 26 23.00 4.28 21.10
C VAL A 26 22.11 3.74 22.20
N HIS A 27 22.61 2.77 22.97
CA HIS A 27 21.85 2.15 24.05
C HIS A 27 22.16 2.82 25.40
N SER A 28 21.20 3.59 25.93
CA SER A 28 21.25 4.17 27.28
C SER A 28 19.85 4.16 27.90
N PRO A 29 19.70 4.22 29.24
CA PRO A 29 18.39 4.34 29.88
C PRO A 29 17.62 5.62 29.50
N THR A 30 18.30 6.61 28.95
CA THR A 30 17.74 7.90 28.51
C THR A 30 17.43 7.96 27.02
N THR A 31 17.73 6.89 26.27
CA THR A 31 17.44 6.83 24.84
C THR A 31 15.93 6.67 24.64
N SER A 32 15.29 7.58 23.89
CA SER A 32 13.86 7.54 23.57
C SER A 32 13.51 6.38 22.62
N GLY A 33 14.48 5.95 21.82
CA GLY A 33 14.36 4.94 20.80
C GLY A 33 13.79 5.52 19.50
N TRP A 34 13.85 4.72 18.44
CA TRP A 34 13.23 5.09 17.17
C TRP A 34 11.70 4.91 17.21
N GLN A 35 10.98 5.87 16.64
CA GLN A 35 9.55 5.82 16.41
C GLN A 35 9.27 6.31 14.99
N SER A 36 8.40 5.62 14.27
CA SER A 36 7.91 6.06 12.96
C SER A 36 7.15 7.39 13.07
N SER A 37 7.39 8.34 12.15
CA SER A 37 6.63 9.60 12.08
C SER A 37 5.15 9.42 11.72
N ARG A 38 4.79 8.23 11.21
CA ARG A 38 3.43 7.87 10.84
C ARG A 38 2.97 6.73 11.74
N TYR A 39 2.30 7.07 12.84
CA TYR A 39 1.46 6.12 13.53
C TYR A 39 0.13 6.02 12.79
N VAL A 40 -0.19 4.83 12.31
CA VAL A 40 -1.51 4.58 11.73
C VAL A 40 -2.40 3.98 12.81
N GLY A 41 -3.12 4.87 13.48
CA GLY A 41 -4.19 4.50 14.38
C GLY A 41 -5.38 3.96 13.59
N LEU A 42 -5.89 2.83 14.07
CA LEU A 42 -7.23 2.35 13.76
C LEU A 42 -8.18 2.82 14.87
N SER A 43 -9.48 2.82 14.62
CA SER A 43 -10.51 3.09 15.61
C SER A 43 -10.64 1.94 16.63
N ASP A 44 -11.12 2.26 17.84
CA ASP A 44 -11.50 1.25 18.83
C ASP A 44 -12.73 0.42 18.42
N ASN A 45 -13.44 0.89 17.40
CA ASN A 45 -14.57 0.25 16.76
C ASN A 45 -15.79 0.04 17.69
N GLU A 46 -15.84 0.74 18.84
CA GLU A 46 -16.90 0.54 19.84
C GLU A 46 -18.27 0.99 19.31
N SER A 47 -18.30 2.08 18.53
CA SER A 47 -19.51 2.63 17.92
C SER A 47 -20.24 1.65 16.99
N THR A 48 -19.54 0.65 16.45
CA THR A 48 -20.12 -0.40 15.58
C THR A 48 -20.29 -1.74 16.29
N GLN A 49 -20.13 -1.77 17.62
CA GLN A 49 -20.08 -3.00 18.42
C GLN A 49 -18.95 -3.95 17.99
N PHE A 50 -17.82 -3.41 17.58
CA PHE A 50 -16.63 -4.15 17.11
C PHE A 50 -16.88 -5.02 15.86
N LYS A 51 -17.89 -4.68 15.05
CA LYS A 51 -18.27 -5.46 13.85
C LYS A 51 -17.72 -4.90 12.55
N ALA A 52 -17.45 -3.59 12.49
CA ALA A 52 -16.96 -2.99 11.26
C ALA A 52 -15.50 -3.40 10.97
N ARG A 53 -15.19 -3.48 9.67
CA ARG A 53 -13.81 -3.61 9.18
C ARG A 53 -13.30 -2.22 8.83
N GLU A 54 -12.06 -1.92 9.19
CA GLU A 54 -11.41 -0.65 8.84
C GLU A 54 -10.31 -0.91 7.80
N LEU A 55 -10.31 -0.13 6.73
CA LEU A 55 -9.27 -0.11 5.71
C LEU A 55 -8.50 1.21 5.82
N LYS A 56 -7.17 1.16 5.88
CA LYS A 56 -6.30 2.34 5.82
C LYS A 56 -5.34 2.26 4.65
N SER A 57 -5.29 3.33 3.87
CA SER A 57 -4.33 3.50 2.79
C SER A 57 -3.23 4.48 3.19
N ILE A 58 -1.98 4.08 3.03
CA ILE A 58 -0.80 4.87 3.40
C ILE A 58 0.07 5.01 2.16
N HIS A 59 0.47 6.24 1.85
CA HIS A 59 1.44 6.49 0.79
C HIS A 59 2.84 6.55 1.41
N LEU A 60 3.74 5.73 0.89
CA LEU A 60 5.14 5.66 1.30
C LEU A 60 5.99 6.14 0.14
N ASP A 61 6.86 7.12 0.40
CA ASP A 61 7.85 7.61 -0.55
C ASP A 61 9.18 6.94 -0.22
N ALA A 62 9.28 5.65 -0.56
CA ALA A 62 10.42 4.81 -0.21
C ALA A 62 10.60 3.66 -1.21
N GLU A 63 11.86 3.31 -1.47
CA GLU A 63 12.24 2.13 -2.23
C GLU A 63 12.60 0.99 -1.27
N GLY A 64 12.22 -0.25 -1.62
CA GLY A 64 12.54 -1.39 -0.77
C GLY A 64 12.11 -2.73 -1.35
N GLN A 65 12.71 -3.79 -0.85
CA GLN A 65 12.39 -5.19 -1.22
C GLN A 65 11.48 -5.87 -0.21
N PHE A 66 11.42 -5.36 1.02
CA PHE A 66 10.68 -5.95 2.12
C PHE A 66 9.79 -4.92 2.79
N ILE A 67 8.60 -5.37 3.20
CA ILE A 67 7.70 -4.61 4.05
C ILE A 67 7.59 -5.33 5.38
N LYS A 68 7.77 -4.59 6.48
CA LYS A 68 7.59 -5.09 7.84
C LYS A 68 6.40 -4.38 8.47
N LEU A 69 5.37 -5.14 8.80
CA LEU A 69 4.22 -4.64 9.55
C LEU A 69 4.47 -4.87 11.05
N LEU A 70 4.49 -3.79 11.84
CA LEU A 70 4.58 -3.86 13.29
C LEU A 70 3.22 -3.54 13.87
N VAL A 71 2.54 -4.56 14.40
CA VAL A 71 1.27 -4.42 15.09
C VAL A 71 1.56 -4.24 16.57
N HIS A 72 1.14 -3.11 17.13
CA HIS A 72 1.28 -2.80 18.54
C HIS A 72 0.11 -3.37 19.37
N LYS A 73 -0.26 -2.70 20.46
CA LYS A 73 -1.35 -3.10 21.34
C LYS A 73 -2.71 -2.96 20.64
N ASN A 74 -3.57 -3.96 20.79
CA ASN A 74 -4.98 -3.89 20.39
C ASN A 74 -5.80 -3.01 21.35
N TYR A 75 -6.94 -2.50 20.88
CA TYR A 75 -7.93 -1.93 21.77
C TYR A 75 -8.57 -3.03 22.63
N VAL A 76 -8.73 -2.73 23.92
CA VAL A 76 -9.36 -3.62 24.88
C VAL A 76 -10.85 -3.70 24.57
N ASN A 77 -11.38 -4.89 24.38
CA ASN A 77 -12.82 -5.11 24.26
C ASN A 77 -13.20 -6.47 24.85
N ARG A 78 -14.48 -6.60 25.22
CA ARG A 78 -15.02 -7.78 25.92
C ARG A 78 -15.01 -9.08 25.12
N TYR A 79 -14.82 -9.01 23.80
CA TYR A 79 -14.85 -10.16 22.90
C TYR A 79 -13.45 -10.71 22.60
N ASN A 80 -12.40 -9.90 22.77
CA ASN A 80 -11.02 -10.26 22.52
C ASN A 80 -10.25 -10.53 23.83
N LEU A 81 -10.58 -11.63 24.50
CA LEU A 81 -10.01 -12.00 25.81
C LEU A 81 -8.50 -12.25 25.78
N TYR A 82 -7.94 -12.52 24.60
CA TYR A 82 -6.54 -12.91 24.42
C TYR A 82 -5.69 -11.83 23.73
N ASN A 83 -6.22 -10.61 23.56
CA ASN A 83 -5.50 -9.49 22.94
C ASN A 83 -4.92 -9.83 21.55
N GLN A 84 -5.66 -10.62 20.77
CA GLN A 84 -5.27 -11.01 19.43
C GLN A 84 -5.54 -9.89 18.43
N VAL A 85 -4.76 -9.85 17.34
CA VAL A 85 -5.01 -8.96 16.20
C VAL A 85 -5.17 -9.81 14.95
N GLY A 86 -6.21 -9.54 14.17
CA GLY A 86 -6.46 -10.16 12.88
C GLY A 86 -6.24 -9.16 11.75
N LEU A 87 -5.59 -9.60 10.68
CA LEU A 87 -5.48 -8.86 9.42
C LEU A 87 -6.30 -9.61 8.37
N VAL A 88 -7.18 -8.88 7.68
CA VAL A 88 -8.00 -9.47 6.61
C VAL A 88 -7.23 -9.53 5.30
N ALA A 89 -6.58 -8.42 4.94
CA ALA A 89 -5.80 -8.31 3.71
C ALA A 89 -4.77 -7.18 3.81
N VAL A 90 -3.73 -7.29 2.98
CA VAL A 90 -2.69 -6.28 2.78
C VAL A 90 -2.52 -6.14 1.27
N ASN A 91 -2.58 -4.90 0.78
CA ASN A 91 -2.32 -4.59 -0.62
C ASN A 91 -1.15 -3.61 -0.72
N VAL A 92 -0.27 -3.83 -1.69
CA VAL A 92 0.93 -3.05 -1.92
C VAL A 92 0.94 -2.67 -3.39
N ILE A 93 0.92 -1.37 -3.65
CA ILE A 93 0.97 -0.79 -4.99
C ILE A 93 2.26 0.01 -5.07
N ALA A 94 3.13 -0.35 -6.00
CA ALA A 94 4.43 0.27 -6.19
C ALA A 94 4.81 0.26 -7.67
N ASP A 95 5.61 1.26 -8.07
CA ASP A 95 6.27 1.24 -9.37
C ASP A 95 7.47 0.29 -9.31
N VAL A 96 7.62 -0.53 -10.36
CA VAL A 96 8.79 -1.39 -10.50
C VAL A 96 9.86 -0.59 -11.25
N PRO A 97 11.06 -0.38 -10.68
CA PRO A 97 12.12 0.32 -11.38
C PRO A 97 12.45 -0.42 -12.68
N GLU A 98 12.46 0.31 -13.79
CA GLU A 98 12.87 -0.25 -15.07
C GLU A 98 14.33 -0.71 -14.95
N ILE A 99 14.57 -2.01 -15.14
CA ILE A 99 15.93 -2.54 -15.24
C ILE A 99 16.47 -2.08 -16.59
N VAL A 100 17.17 -0.95 -16.59
CA VAL A 100 17.85 -0.46 -17.78
C VAL A 100 18.96 -1.48 -18.12
N PRO A 101 18.95 -2.10 -19.31
CA PRO A 101 20.04 -2.98 -19.72
C PRO A 101 21.35 -2.18 -19.68
N ALA A 102 22.36 -2.70 -18.98
CA ALA A 102 23.67 -2.04 -18.93
C ALA A 102 24.18 -1.83 -20.36
N ASP A 103 24.49 -0.59 -20.73
CA ASP A 103 25.14 -0.31 -22.01
C ASP A 103 26.51 -1.01 -22.00
N PRO A 104 26.79 -1.93 -22.95
CA PRO A 104 28.06 -2.63 -23.01
C PRO A 104 29.28 -1.72 -23.18
N HIS A 105 29.09 -0.45 -23.54
CA HIS A 105 30.14 0.56 -23.71
C HIS A 105 30.27 1.52 -22.52
N ASP A 106 29.45 1.36 -21.48
CA ASP A 106 29.54 2.17 -20.26
C ASP A 106 30.70 1.65 -19.38
N PRO A 107 31.72 2.49 -19.07
CA PRO A 107 32.86 2.07 -18.26
C PRO A 107 32.51 1.76 -16.80
N ASP A 108 31.29 2.03 -16.32
CA ASP A 108 30.89 1.80 -14.92
C ASP A 108 29.44 1.24 -14.80
N PRO A 109 29.19 -0.01 -15.26
CA PRO A 109 27.84 -0.60 -15.40
C PRO A 109 27.06 -0.76 -14.09
N VAL A 110 27.74 -0.63 -12.94
CA VAL A 110 27.12 -0.74 -11.60
C VAL A 110 26.47 0.58 -11.18
N LYS A 111 26.90 1.73 -11.71
CA LYS A 111 26.27 3.03 -11.45
C LYS A 111 25.06 3.26 -12.34
N SER A 112 25.06 2.79 -13.58
CA SER A 112 23.95 3.00 -14.52
C SER A 112 22.69 2.22 -14.14
N GLN A 113 22.81 1.10 -13.42
CA GLN A 113 21.68 0.34 -12.87
C GLN A 113 20.85 1.11 -11.82
N PHE A 114 21.40 2.19 -11.24
CA PHE A 114 20.75 3.03 -10.23
C PHE A 114 20.87 4.53 -10.55
N SER A 115 21.11 4.88 -11.82
CA SER A 115 21.32 6.28 -12.25
C SER A 115 20.01 7.03 -12.49
N GLY A 116 19.17 7.09 -11.46
CA GLY A 116 18.33 8.25 -11.24
C GLY A 116 18.93 9.01 -10.08
N ASP A 117 19.37 10.26 -10.27
CA ASP A 117 19.59 11.14 -9.11
C ASP A 117 18.34 11.03 -8.23
N PRO A 118 18.44 10.66 -6.93
CA PRO A 118 17.27 10.63 -6.07
C PRO A 118 16.75 12.07 -6.05
N ILE A 119 15.64 12.32 -6.76
CA ILE A 119 15.01 13.63 -6.83
C ILE A 119 14.35 13.87 -5.47
N TRP A 120 15.19 14.22 -4.50
CA TRP A 120 14.84 14.47 -3.12
C TRP A 120 13.85 15.63 -3.06
N GLY A 121 12.63 15.37 -2.58
CA GLY A 121 11.61 16.40 -2.39
C GLY A 121 10.51 16.46 -3.47
N LYS A 122 10.55 15.61 -4.50
CA LYS A 122 9.34 15.30 -5.27
C LYS A 122 8.74 14.04 -4.66
N ILE A 123 7.58 14.17 -4.02
CA ILE A 123 6.78 13.02 -3.64
C ILE A 123 6.59 12.20 -4.93
N ASN A 124 7.19 11.02 -5.03
CA ASN A 124 6.90 10.04 -6.08
C ASN A 124 5.49 9.48 -5.81
N ARG A 125 4.49 10.33 -5.98
CA ARG A 125 3.12 9.86 -6.10
C ARG A 125 3.02 9.27 -7.50
N PRO A 126 2.70 7.98 -7.65
CA PRO A 126 2.25 7.50 -8.94
C PRO A 126 1.15 8.44 -9.40
N GLU A 127 1.31 9.05 -10.58
CA GLU A 127 0.36 10.04 -11.10
C GLU A 127 -1.06 9.44 -11.21
N TYR A 128 -1.16 8.11 -11.22
CA TYR A 128 -2.40 7.37 -11.28
C TYR A 128 -2.28 5.97 -10.64
N VAL A 129 -3.04 5.73 -9.57
CA VAL A 129 -3.36 4.37 -9.11
C VAL A 129 -4.73 3.99 -9.67
N SER A 130 -4.80 2.87 -10.39
CA SER A 130 -6.07 2.39 -10.95
C SER A 130 -7.04 2.03 -9.82
N PRO A 131 -8.29 2.50 -9.84
CA PRO A 131 -9.31 2.08 -8.87
C PRO A 131 -9.58 0.57 -8.86
N LEU A 132 -9.19 -0.16 -9.91
CA LEU A 132 -9.29 -1.62 -9.99
C LEU A 132 -8.20 -2.37 -9.21
N ASP A 133 -7.10 -1.68 -8.91
CA ASP A 133 -5.95 -2.23 -8.21
C ASP A 133 -6.03 -1.90 -6.71
N ASP A 134 -6.99 -1.06 -6.30
CA ASP A 134 -7.30 -0.77 -4.90
C ASP A 134 -7.95 -1.98 -4.22
N LEU A 135 -7.54 -2.28 -2.98
CA LEU A 135 -8.05 -3.40 -2.20
C LEU A 135 -9.55 -3.27 -1.92
N ALA A 136 -10.06 -2.05 -1.80
CA ALA A 136 -11.49 -1.82 -1.59
C ALA A 136 -12.33 -2.38 -2.74
N PHE A 137 -11.81 -2.38 -3.97
CA PHE A 137 -12.51 -2.93 -5.12
C PHE A 137 -12.75 -4.43 -4.95
N ASP A 138 -11.73 -5.21 -4.62
CA ASP A 138 -11.87 -6.66 -4.45
C ASP A 138 -12.61 -7.07 -3.17
N MET A 139 -12.59 -6.23 -2.12
CA MET A 139 -13.24 -6.55 -0.85
C MET A 139 -14.73 -6.25 -0.82
N TYR A 140 -15.21 -5.31 -1.63
CA TYR A 140 -16.60 -4.83 -1.59
C TYR A 140 -17.37 -5.02 -2.89
N GLN A 141 -16.74 -5.60 -3.91
CA GLN A 141 -17.43 -6.03 -5.14
C GLN A 141 -17.66 -7.52 -5.15
N ASP A 142 -18.79 -7.91 -5.75
CA ASP A 142 -19.04 -9.28 -6.16
C ASP A 142 -17.93 -9.79 -7.11
N PRO A 143 -17.36 -10.99 -6.88
CA PRO A 143 -16.26 -11.52 -7.69
C PRO A 143 -16.54 -11.63 -9.19
N GLU A 144 -17.76 -12.02 -9.58
CA GLU A 144 -18.12 -12.13 -11.00
C GLU A 144 -18.19 -10.75 -11.66
N THR A 145 -18.83 -9.81 -10.98
CA THR A 145 -18.96 -8.42 -11.43
C THR A 145 -17.59 -7.73 -11.51
N ALA A 146 -16.71 -7.91 -10.52
CA ALA A 146 -15.35 -7.38 -10.52
C ALA A 146 -14.54 -7.87 -11.75
N ASN A 147 -14.63 -9.16 -12.06
CA ASN A 147 -13.98 -9.75 -13.23
C ASN A 147 -14.54 -9.19 -14.55
N LEU A 148 -15.85 -8.96 -14.62
CA LEU A 148 -16.47 -8.37 -15.80
C LEU A 148 -16.07 -6.90 -15.98
N ILE A 149 -16.03 -6.12 -14.89
CA ILE A 149 -15.54 -4.73 -14.89
C ILE A 149 -14.11 -4.67 -15.43
N ARG A 150 -13.20 -5.54 -14.94
CA ARG A 150 -11.80 -5.62 -15.44
C ARG A 150 -11.75 -5.85 -16.96
N LYS A 151 -12.55 -6.79 -17.46
CA LYS A 151 -12.64 -7.09 -18.90
C LYS A 151 -13.17 -5.89 -19.71
N LEU A 152 -14.17 -5.19 -19.20
CA LEU A 152 -14.74 -4.02 -19.87
C LEU A 152 -13.79 -2.82 -19.87
N GLU A 153 -13.05 -2.61 -18.78
CA GLU A 153 -12.01 -1.58 -18.69
C GLU A 153 -10.88 -1.82 -19.68
N ALA A 154 -10.42 -3.07 -19.83
CA ALA A 154 -9.45 -3.43 -20.87
C ALA A 154 -9.98 -3.12 -22.29
N LYS A 155 -11.24 -3.48 -22.58
CA LYS A 155 -11.90 -3.15 -23.85
C LYS A 155 -12.07 -1.64 -24.05
N LYS A 156 -12.33 -0.88 -22.99
CA LYS A 156 -12.45 0.58 -23.02
C LYS A 156 -11.11 1.21 -23.40
N LYS A 157 -10.01 0.78 -22.76
CA LYS A 157 -8.65 1.23 -23.09
C LYS A 157 -8.31 0.93 -24.55
N GLU A 158 -8.62 -0.27 -25.01
CA GLU A 158 -8.41 -0.67 -26.41
C GLU A 158 -9.25 0.17 -27.39
N ALA A 159 -10.51 0.46 -27.06
CA ALA A 159 -11.36 1.32 -27.88
C ALA A 159 -10.82 2.76 -27.98
N VAL A 160 -10.30 3.31 -26.88
CA VAL A 160 -9.63 4.62 -26.85
C VAL A 160 -8.37 4.60 -27.73
N ARG A 161 -7.56 3.54 -27.64
CA ARG A 161 -6.34 3.37 -28.46
C ARG A 161 -6.65 3.29 -29.95
N GLN A 162 -7.80 2.73 -30.31
CA GLN A 162 -8.28 2.66 -31.69
C GLN A 162 -9.13 3.87 -32.11
N GLU A 163 -9.15 4.94 -31.32
CA GLU A 163 -9.92 6.18 -31.58
C GLU A 163 -11.44 5.98 -31.72
N ARG A 164 -11.96 4.84 -31.23
CA ARG A 164 -13.41 4.53 -31.21
C ARG A 164 -14.07 5.13 -29.96
N TYR A 165 -14.02 6.45 -29.85
CA TYR A 165 -14.42 7.18 -28.63
C TYR A 165 -15.90 6.99 -28.25
N ASP A 166 -16.81 6.90 -29.21
CA ASP A 166 -18.23 6.64 -28.93
C ASP A 166 -18.45 5.27 -28.27
N PHE A 167 -17.71 4.26 -28.72
CA PHE A 167 -17.75 2.94 -28.13
C PHE A 167 -17.14 2.94 -26.73
N ALA A 168 -16.01 3.63 -26.53
CA ALA A 168 -15.40 3.81 -25.22
C ALA A 168 -16.34 4.53 -24.23
N LYS A 169 -17.10 5.53 -24.71
CA LYS A 169 -18.11 6.24 -23.90
C LYS A 169 -19.24 5.32 -23.46
N LYS A 170 -19.74 4.45 -24.36
CA LYS A 170 -20.74 3.43 -24.03
C LYS A 170 -20.21 2.45 -22.98
N LEU A 171 -18.98 1.96 -23.15
CA LEU A 171 -18.34 1.07 -22.17
C LEU A 171 -18.22 1.74 -20.79
N LYS A 172 -17.83 3.02 -20.74
CA LYS A 172 -17.76 3.78 -19.48
C LYS A 172 -19.10 3.81 -18.74
N VAL A 173 -20.21 4.00 -19.44
CA VAL A 173 -21.55 4.00 -18.83
C VAL A 173 -21.88 2.62 -18.26
N VAL A 174 -21.69 1.56 -19.05
CA VAL A 174 -21.95 0.18 -18.61
C VAL A 174 -21.09 -0.20 -17.40
N ILE A 175 -19.80 0.16 -17.41
CA ILE A 175 -18.89 -0.07 -16.28
C ILE A 175 -19.45 0.61 -15.02
N SER A 176 -19.88 1.87 -15.11
CA SER A 176 -20.43 2.59 -13.96
C SER A 176 -21.71 1.97 -13.40
N GLU A 177 -22.55 1.36 -14.24
CA GLU A 177 -23.75 0.66 -13.80
C GLU A 177 -23.41 -0.67 -13.14
N LEU A 178 -22.46 -1.43 -13.71
CA LEU A 178 -21.95 -2.66 -13.12
C LEU A 178 -21.33 -2.43 -11.75
N TYR A 179 -20.56 -1.35 -11.58
CA TYR A 179 -19.99 -0.96 -10.29
C TYR A 179 -21.06 -0.88 -9.20
N LYS A 180 -22.18 -0.20 -9.48
CA LYS A 180 -23.29 -0.04 -8.52
C LYS A 180 -23.97 -1.39 -8.22
N ALA A 181 -24.15 -2.23 -9.23
CA ALA A 181 -24.76 -3.53 -9.07
C ALA A 181 -23.87 -4.47 -8.24
N GLY A 182 -22.58 -4.56 -8.56
CA GLY A 182 -21.63 -5.44 -7.88
C GLY A 182 -21.33 -5.00 -6.44
N GLU A 183 -21.34 -3.69 -6.14
CA GLU A 183 -21.26 -3.18 -4.76
C GLU A 183 -22.47 -3.63 -3.93
N LYS A 184 -23.66 -3.63 -4.53
CA LYS A 184 -24.88 -4.06 -3.84
C LYS A 184 -24.85 -5.57 -3.58
N LEU A 185 -24.37 -6.35 -4.54
CA LEU A 185 -24.20 -7.80 -4.39
C LEU A 185 -23.15 -8.12 -3.32
N GLY A 186 -21.98 -7.48 -3.36
CA GLY A 186 -20.93 -7.66 -2.37
C GLY A 186 -21.38 -7.32 -0.94
N LYS A 187 -22.19 -6.27 -0.76
CA LYS A 187 -22.79 -5.95 0.55
C LYS A 187 -23.66 -7.08 1.10
N TYR A 188 -24.50 -7.70 0.26
CA TYR A 188 -25.33 -8.82 0.71
C TYR A 188 -24.52 -10.05 1.11
N GLU A 189 -23.37 -10.30 0.49
CA GLU A 189 -22.49 -11.39 0.89
C GLU A 189 -21.79 -11.12 2.23
N VAL A 190 -21.39 -9.87 2.49
CA VAL A 190 -20.74 -9.48 3.74
C VAL A 190 -21.71 -9.47 4.92
N GLU A 191 -23.00 -9.21 4.68
CA GLU A 191 -24.05 -9.19 5.71
C GLU A 191 -24.60 -10.58 6.06
N LYS A 192 -24.22 -11.63 5.33
CA LYS A 192 -24.69 -13.01 5.54
C LYS A 192 -24.03 -13.70 6.73
#